data_AF-A0A537J0I3-F1
#
_entry.id   AF-A0A537J0I3-F1
#
_cell.length_a   1.000
_cell.length_b   1.000
_cell.length_c   1.000
_cell.angle_alpha   90.00
_cell.angle_beta   90.00
_cell.angle_gamma   90.00
#
_symmetry.space_group_name_H-M   'P 1'
#
loop_
_entity.id
_entity.type
_entity.pdbx_description
1 polymer ?
#
loop_
_entity_poly.entity_id
_entity_poly.type
_entity_poly.pdbx_seq_one_letter_code
_entity_poly.pdbx_strand_id
1 'polypeptide(L)'
;MPDERTTDAIAHWAPRFIAQGVDYNDFVRTTAPLERWEQWLDAWVATGDMHTQQAVEAERRRQRLTAGEAYVRAALCYHFAKFVWLVDLAKRKVTAERAVRTLYAALSLLDPNAQRLEIPFSRVTMVGNLRRPSPAGRYPLVLLLPGLDSTKEEFFHWENVFLTRGMATLSLDGPGQGETGERMSIRPDYEAAVTVVLDALRDRPALDLRRIGAVGVSL
;
A
#
# COMPACT_ATOMS: atom_id res chain seq x y z
N MET A 1 -13.42 9.98 27.44
CA MET A 1 -14.42 9.82 26.35
C MET A 1 -13.73 10.29 25.09
N PRO A 2 -13.64 9.46 24.04
CA PRO A 2 -13.01 9.87 22.78
C PRO A 2 -13.71 11.08 22.17
N ASP A 3 -12.96 11.91 21.46
CA ASP A 3 -13.55 12.98 20.65
C ASP A 3 -14.41 12.41 19.50
N GLU A 4 -15.31 13.25 18.97
CA GLU A 4 -16.23 12.87 17.89
C GLU A 4 -15.48 12.38 16.65
N ARG A 5 -14.37 13.04 16.29
CA ARG A 5 -13.52 12.67 15.15
C ARG A 5 -12.95 11.27 15.28
N THR A 6 -12.47 10.91 16.47
CA THR A 6 -11.89 9.59 16.77
C THR A 6 -12.98 8.53 16.77
N THR A 7 -14.15 8.83 17.33
CA THR A 7 -15.30 7.91 17.35
C THR A 7 -15.78 7.60 15.93
N ASP A 8 -15.96 8.64 15.11
CA ASP A 8 -16.38 8.50 13.71
C ASP A 8 -15.33 7.77 12.87
N ALA A 9 -14.05 8.12 13.03
CA ALA A 9 -12.94 7.45 12.37
C ALA A 9 -12.97 5.93 12.61
N ILE A 10 -13.12 5.52 13.87
CA ILE A 10 -13.13 4.10 14.24
C ILE A 10 -14.35 3.40 13.62
N ALA A 11 -15.54 3.97 13.73
CA ALA A 11 -16.77 3.36 13.24
C ALA A 11 -16.81 3.22 11.71
N HIS A 12 -16.38 4.25 10.97
CA HIS A 12 -16.47 4.27 9.52
C HIS A 12 -15.34 3.50 8.84
N TRP A 13 -14.16 3.42 9.42
CA TRP A 13 -12.99 2.83 8.76
C TRP A 13 -12.68 1.41 9.18
N ALA A 14 -13.24 0.89 10.27
CA ALA A 14 -13.03 -0.50 10.67
C ALA A 14 -13.24 -1.50 9.51
N PRO A 15 -14.33 -1.43 8.70
CA PRO A 15 -14.52 -2.36 7.59
C PRO A 15 -13.38 -2.33 6.56
N ARG A 16 -12.85 -1.13 6.25
CA ARG A 16 -11.73 -0.95 5.32
C ARG A 16 -10.44 -1.58 5.87
N PHE A 17 -10.13 -1.34 7.13
CA PHE A 17 -8.93 -1.86 7.78
C PHE A 17 -8.92 -3.39 7.74
N ILE A 18 -10.03 -4.00 8.17
CA ILE A 18 -10.18 -5.44 8.20
C ILE A 18 -10.15 -6.03 6.79
N ALA A 19 -10.85 -5.43 5.82
CA ALA A 19 -10.87 -5.91 4.44
C ALA A 19 -9.49 -5.88 3.76
N GLN A 20 -8.62 -4.95 4.15
CA GLN A 20 -7.25 -4.85 3.62
C GLN A 20 -6.23 -5.71 4.38
N GLY A 21 -6.64 -6.42 5.43
CA GLY A 21 -5.84 -7.42 6.13
C GLY A 21 -5.27 -6.99 7.49
N VAL A 22 -5.80 -5.92 8.09
CA VAL A 22 -5.54 -5.63 9.51
C VAL A 22 -6.31 -6.65 10.37
N ASP A 23 -5.63 -7.26 11.35
CA ASP A 23 -6.29 -8.16 12.30
C ASP A 23 -7.29 -7.38 13.18
N TYR A 24 -8.45 -7.99 13.44
CA TYR A 24 -9.48 -7.33 14.24
C TYR A 24 -9.02 -7.00 15.67
N ASN A 25 -8.24 -7.87 16.30
CA ASN A 25 -7.71 -7.63 17.64
C ASN A 25 -6.64 -6.54 17.63
N ASP A 26 -5.86 -6.44 16.56
CA ASP A 26 -4.90 -5.34 16.40
C ASP A 26 -5.63 -4.01 16.24
N PHE A 27 -6.69 -3.96 15.44
CA PHE A 27 -7.54 -2.78 15.32
C PHE A 27 -8.11 -2.37 16.68
N VAL A 28 -8.83 -3.27 17.35
CA VAL A 28 -9.45 -2.98 18.66
C VAL A 28 -8.41 -2.55 19.69
N ARG A 29 -7.29 -3.27 19.80
CA ARG A 29 -6.22 -2.95 20.77
C ARG A 29 -5.57 -1.60 20.49
N THR A 30 -5.42 -1.23 19.21
CA THR A 30 -4.82 0.05 18.81
C THR A 30 -5.77 1.21 19.07
N THR A 31 -7.07 1.03 18.77
CA THR A 31 -8.04 2.14 18.79
C THR A 31 -8.76 2.31 20.12
N ALA A 32 -8.93 1.25 20.92
CA ALA A 32 -9.64 1.32 22.20
C ALA A 32 -9.10 2.37 23.20
N PRO A 33 -7.78 2.59 23.34
CA PRO A 33 -7.26 3.60 24.28
C PRO A 33 -7.23 5.02 23.71
N LEU A 34 -7.61 5.24 22.44
CA LEU A 34 -7.53 6.55 21.81
C LEU A 34 -8.63 7.48 22.32
N GLU A 35 -8.23 8.65 22.80
CA GLU A 35 -9.16 9.69 23.24
C GLU A 35 -9.18 10.89 22.28
N ARG A 36 -8.10 11.09 21.52
CA ARG A 36 -7.94 12.25 20.62
C ARG A 36 -7.30 11.85 19.30
N TRP A 37 -7.68 12.53 18.22
CA TRP A 37 -7.16 12.26 16.87
C TRP A 37 -5.64 12.40 16.75
N GLU A 38 -5.02 13.29 17.53
CA GLU A 38 -3.57 13.49 17.53
C GLU A 38 -2.79 12.23 17.96
N GLN A 39 -3.42 11.34 18.73
CA GLN A 39 -2.82 10.09 19.20
C GLN A 39 -2.83 8.98 18.13
N TRP A 40 -3.65 9.14 17.09
CA TRP A 40 -3.91 8.12 16.09
C TRP A 40 -2.64 7.58 15.44
N LEU A 41 -1.82 8.49 14.89
CA LEU A 41 -0.61 8.11 14.16
C LEU A 41 0.35 7.33 15.06
N ASP A 42 0.58 7.81 16.28
CA ASP A 42 1.52 7.16 17.20
C ASP A 42 1.06 5.77 17.63
N ALA A 43 -0.24 5.60 17.87
CA ALA A 43 -0.78 4.30 18.24
C ALA A 43 -0.62 3.27 17.12
N TRP A 44 -0.94 3.65 15.87
CA TRP A 44 -0.76 2.76 14.72
C TRP A 44 0.71 2.53 14.37
N VAL A 45 1.59 3.51 14.58
CA VAL A 45 3.05 3.32 14.48
C VAL A 45 3.51 2.28 15.52
N ALA A 46 3.05 2.36 16.77
CA ALA A 46 3.40 1.39 17.80
C ALA A 46 2.95 -0.05 17.44
N THR A 47 1.77 -0.22 16.86
CA THR A 47 1.31 -1.52 16.36
C THR A 47 2.15 -2.00 15.17
N GLY A 48 2.53 -1.10 14.25
CA GLY A 48 3.47 -1.41 13.17
C GLY A 48 4.87 -1.81 13.67
N ASP A 49 5.36 -1.15 14.73
CA ASP A 49 6.64 -1.46 15.37
C ASP A 49 6.64 -2.87 15.96
N MET A 50 5.54 -3.25 16.64
CA MET A 50 5.35 -4.59 17.18
C MET A 50 5.46 -5.66 16.07
N HIS A 51 4.77 -5.48 14.95
CA HIS A 51 4.88 -6.42 13.82
C HIS A 51 6.25 -6.39 13.14
N THR A 52 6.92 -5.24 13.10
CA THR A 52 8.29 -5.14 12.60
C THR A 52 9.26 -5.94 13.47
N GLN A 53 9.10 -5.89 14.81
CA GLN A 53 9.90 -6.70 15.72
C GLN A 53 9.66 -8.21 15.52
N GLN A 54 8.40 -8.62 15.34
CA GLN A 54 8.05 -10.01 14.99
C GLN A 54 8.71 -10.44 13.68
N ALA A 55 8.72 -9.57 12.67
CA ALA A 55 9.33 -9.84 11.38
C ALA A 55 10.86 -10.03 11.52
N VAL A 56 11.54 -9.13 12.21
CA VAL A 56 12.99 -9.21 12.46
C VAL A 56 13.36 -10.48 13.23
N GLU A 57 12.57 -10.87 14.24
CA GLU A 57 12.81 -12.12 14.98
C GLU A 57 12.62 -13.36 14.07
N ALA A 58 11.57 -13.37 13.24
CA ALA A 58 11.36 -14.44 12.28
C ALA A 58 12.50 -14.53 11.25
N GLU A 59 13.06 -13.40 10.78
CA GLU A 59 14.24 -13.39 9.89
C GLU A 59 15.48 -13.96 10.57
N ARG A 60 15.75 -13.59 11.84
CA ARG A 60 16.86 -14.18 12.63
C ARG A 60 16.75 -15.69 12.73
N ARG A 61 15.51 -16.19 12.79
CA ARG A 61 15.18 -17.62 12.81
C ARG A 61 15.05 -18.25 11.42
N ARG A 62 15.32 -17.51 10.34
CA ARG A 62 15.21 -17.92 8.93
C ARG A 62 13.80 -18.34 8.50
N GLN A 63 12.77 -17.82 9.15
CA GLN A 63 11.36 -18.09 8.88
C GLN A 63 10.82 -17.08 7.86
N ARG A 64 11.23 -17.23 6.59
CA ARG A 64 11.00 -16.24 5.51
C ARG A 64 9.52 -15.84 5.34
N LEU A 65 8.61 -16.82 5.33
CA LEU A 65 7.17 -16.58 5.16
C LEU A 65 6.60 -15.78 6.34
N THR A 66 6.89 -16.23 7.57
CA THR A 66 6.45 -15.55 8.80
C THR A 66 6.97 -14.11 8.87
N ALA A 67 8.24 -13.90 8.53
CA ALA A 67 8.84 -12.57 8.48
C ALA A 67 8.14 -11.67 7.46
N GLY A 68 7.96 -12.17 6.24
CA GLY A 68 7.30 -11.44 5.17
C GLY A 68 5.88 -11.03 5.52
N GLU A 69 5.06 -11.95 6.06
CA GLU A 69 3.69 -11.63 6.47
C GLU A 69 3.64 -10.62 7.62
N ALA A 70 4.58 -10.70 8.57
CA ALA A 70 4.68 -9.71 9.64
C ALA A 70 5.07 -8.33 9.09
N TYR A 71 5.96 -8.25 8.10
CA TYR A 71 6.24 -6.98 7.41
C TYR A 71 5.02 -6.45 6.64
N VAL A 72 4.21 -7.29 6.00
CA VAL A 72 2.95 -6.83 5.37
C VAL A 72 2.03 -6.18 6.40
N ARG A 73 1.82 -6.83 7.55
CA ARG A 73 1.01 -6.26 8.65
C ARG A 73 1.57 -4.93 9.15
N ALA A 74 2.90 -4.85 9.33
CA ALA A 74 3.57 -3.62 9.72
C ALA A 74 3.38 -2.49 8.68
N ALA A 75 3.54 -2.78 7.39
CA ALA A 75 3.36 -1.80 6.31
C ALA A 75 1.94 -1.25 6.28
N LEU A 76 0.92 -2.10 6.45
CA LEU A 76 -0.48 -1.68 6.56
C LEU A 76 -0.71 -0.80 7.79
N CYS A 77 -0.14 -1.15 8.94
CA CYS A 77 -0.23 -0.31 10.14
C CYS A 77 0.38 1.08 9.91
N TYR A 78 1.55 1.19 9.29
CA TYR A 78 2.15 2.48 8.97
C TYR A 78 1.35 3.27 7.93
N HIS A 79 0.78 2.60 6.92
CA HIS A 79 -0.13 3.24 5.96
C HIS A 79 -1.34 3.86 6.66
N PHE A 80 -2.00 3.09 7.52
CA PHE A 80 -3.13 3.52 8.31
C PHE A 80 -2.76 4.39 9.52
N ALA A 81 -1.49 4.54 9.87
CA ALA A 81 -1.04 5.55 10.82
C ALA A 81 -1.05 6.96 10.18
N LYS A 82 -0.66 7.05 8.90
CA LYS A 82 -0.55 8.34 8.18
C LYS A 82 -1.79 8.73 7.38
N PHE A 83 -2.73 7.82 7.14
CA PHE A 83 -3.91 8.12 6.31
C PHE A 83 -4.75 9.23 6.98
N VAL A 84 -5.18 10.22 6.19
CA VAL A 84 -5.95 11.41 6.59
C VAL A 84 -5.44 12.20 7.82
N TRP A 85 -4.29 11.82 8.38
CA TRP A 85 -3.71 12.44 9.57
C TRP A 85 -2.85 13.63 9.15
N LEU A 86 -3.39 14.84 9.29
CA LEU A 86 -2.79 16.10 8.82
C LEU A 86 -2.26 16.99 9.96
N VAL A 87 -2.13 16.45 11.18
CA VAL A 87 -1.74 17.21 12.37
C VAL A 87 -0.27 17.65 12.31
N ASP A 88 0.63 16.75 11.90
CA ASP A 88 2.06 17.04 11.69
C ASP A 88 2.54 16.43 10.36
N LEU A 89 2.76 17.29 9.37
CA LEU A 89 3.13 16.83 8.02
C LEU A 89 4.52 16.20 7.95
N ALA A 90 5.46 16.60 8.81
CA ALA A 90 6.81 16.03 8.84
C ALA A 90 6.76 14.60 9.39
N LYS A 91 6.05 14.41 10.50
CA LYS A 91 5.83 13.09 11.09
C LYS A 91 5.06 12.16 10.16
N ARG A 92 3.98 12.68 9.54
CA ARG A 92 3.20 11.96 8.53
C ARG A 92 4.07 11.47 7.38
N LYS A 93 4.97 12.32 6.87
CA LYS A 93 5.91 11.98 5.80
C LYS A 93 6.86 10.85 6.20
N VAL A 94 7.50 10.95 7.37
CA VAL A 94 8.40 9.90 7.87
C VAL A 94 7.69 8.55 7.98
N THR A 95 6.44 8.56 8.45
CA THR A 95 5.60 7.35 8.54
C THR A 95 5.21 6.80 7.17
N ALA A 96 4.94 7.66 6.18
CA ALA A 96 4.66 7.23 4.81
C ALA A 96 5.88 6.54 4.17
N GLU A 97 7.07 7.15 4.27
CA GLU A 97 8.32 6.53 3.80
C GLU A 97 8.61 5.20 4.50
N ARG A 98 8.23 5.10 5.78
CA ARG A 98 8.35 3.86 6.56
C ARG A 98 7.44 2.77 6.01
N ALA A 99 6.17 3.07 5.71
CA ALA A 99 5.25 2.13 5.09
C ALA A 99 5.82 1.56 3.76
N VAL A 100 6.36 2.44 2.91
CA VAL A 100 7.00 2.07 1.64
C VAL A 100 8.18 1.11 1.87
N ARG A 101 9.13 1.47 2.74
CA ARG A 101 10.30 0.62 3.04
C ARG A 101 9.89 -0.73 3.61
N THR A 102 8.91 -0.75 4.51
CA THR A 102 8.41 -1.99 5.13
C THR A 102 7.70 -2.89 4.13
N LEU A 103 6.92 -2.34 3.19
CA LEU A 103 6.33 -3.14 2.11
C LEU A 103 7.43 -3.79 1.25
N TYR A 104 8.50 -3.07 0.89
CA TYR A 104 9.58 -3.67 0.09
C TYR A 104 10.37 -4.74 0.85
N ALA A 105 10.54 -4.59 2.16
CA ALA A 105 11.08 -5.68 2.99
C ALA A 105 10.19 -6.93 2.88
N ALA A 106 8.86 -6.75 2.98
CA ALA A 106 7.88 -7.81 2.80
C ALA A 106 7.97 -8.46 1.40
N LEU A 107 8.01 -7.65 0.34
CA LEU A 107 8.09 -8.14 -1.04
C LEU A 107 9.38 -8.93 -1.29
N SER A 108 10.54 -8.51 -0.78
CA SER A 108 11.77 -9.28 -0.93
C SER A 108 11.68 -10.69 -0.32
N LEU A 109 10.84 -10.85 0.72
CA LEU A 109 10.61 -12.10 1.44
C LEU A 109 9.39 -12.89 0.98
N LEU A 110 8.45 -12.31 0.24
CA LEU A 110 7.23 -13.01 -0.20
C LEU A 110 7.16 -13.14 -1.72
N ASP A 111 7.58 -12.11 -2.44
CA ASP A 111 7.49 -11.99 -3.89
C ASP A 111 8.78 -11.36 -4.45
N PRO A 112 9.89 -12.12 -4.49
CA PRO A 112 11.19 -11.59 -4.92
C PRO A 112 11.22 -11.17 -6.40
N ASN A 113 10.15 -11.43 -7.16
CA ASN A 113 10.01 -11.01 -8.56
C ASN A 113 9.18 -9.74 -8.71
N ALA A 114 8.63 -9.21 -7.61
CA ALA A 114 7.98 -7.91 -7.59
C ALA A 114 8.97 -6.82 -8.01
N GLN A 115 8.53 -5.94 -8.90
CA GLN A 115 9.36 -4.87 -9.43
C GLN A 115 8.78 -3.53 -9.02
N ARG A 116 9.59 -2.71 -8.36
CA ARG A 116 9.33 -1.28 -8.27
C ARG A 116 9.55 -0.66 -9.64
N LEU A 117 8.53 -0.01 -10.17
CA LEU A 117 8.59 0.76 -11.41
C LEU A 117 8.66 2.24 -11.06
N GLU A 118 9.61 2.93 -11.68
CA GLU A 118 9.72 4.38 -11.65
C GLU A 118 9.42 4.90 -13.05
N ILE A 119 8.32 5.64 -13.18
CA ILE A 119 7.72 6.01 -14.46
C ILE A 119 7.71 7.53 -14.55
N PRO A 120 8.52 8.15 -15.45
CA PRO A 120 8.51 9.59 -15.63
C PRO A 120 7.14 10.10 -16.06
N PHE A 121 6.63 11.14 -15.39
CA PHE A 121 5.36 11.78 -15.70
C PHE A 121 5.45 13.29 -15.49
N SER A 122 5.40 14.07 -16.57
CA SER A 122 5.64 15.51 -16.52
C SER A 122 6.99 15.83 -15.83
N ARG A 123 6.99 16.50 -14.67
CA ARG A 123 8.19 16.87 -13.90
C ARG A 123 8.42 15.98 -12.66
N VAL A 124 7.65 14.91 -12.50
CA VAL A 124 7.74 13.98 -11.38
C VAL A 124 7.98 12.56 -11.86
N THR A 125 8.36 11.69 -10.94
CA THR A 125 8.45 10.24 -11.17
C THR A 125 7.31 9.59 -10.42
N MET A 126 6.41 8.91 -11.14
CA MET A 126 5.40 8.05 -10.53
C MET A 126 6.01 6.72 -10.12
N VAL A 127 5.43 6.11 -9.10
CA VAL A 127 5.92 4.84 -8.57
C VAL A 127 4.81 3.80 -8.60
N GLY A 128 5.14 2.60 -9.08
CA GLY A 128 4.24 1.46 -8.99
C GLY A 128 4.93 0.15 -8.62
N ASN A 129 4.16 -0.84 -8.18
CA ASN A 129 4.64 -2.19 -7.91
C ASN A 129 4.05 -3.16 -8.94
N LEU A 130 4.89 -3.64 -9.86
CA LEU A 130 4.52 -4.70 -10.80
C LEU A 130 4.79 -6.07 -10.19
N ARG A 131 3.73 -6.87 -10.03
CA ARG A 131 3.81 -8.25 -9.53
C ARG A 131 3.27 -9.21 -10.56
N ARG A 132 3.81 -10.43 -10.58
CA ARG A 132 3.45 -11.48 -11.56
C ARG A 132 3.20 -12.80 -10.83
N PRO A 133 2.27 -13.64 -11.31
CA PRO A 133 1.99 -14.94 -10.69
C PRO A 133 3.23 -15.85 -10.62
N SER A 134 4.10 -15.80 -11.64
CA SER A 134 5.41 -16.44 -11.62
C SER A 134 6.42 -15.73 -12.55
N PRO A 135 7.73 -16.05 -12.47
CA PRO A 135 8.74 -15.45 -13.33
C PRO A 135 8.55 -15.72 -14.82
N ALA A 136 7.97 -16.87 -15.16
CA ALA A 136 7.77 -17.36 -16.52
C ALA A 136 6.33 -17.15 -16.98
N GLY A 137 6.11 -16.95 -18.27
CA GLY A 137 4.77 -16.81 -18.85
C GLY A 137 4.40 -15.38 -19.23
N ARG A 138 3.19 -15.24 -19.75
CA ARG A 138 2.61 -13.99 -20.24
C ARG A 138 1.22 -13.79 -19.66
N TYR A 139 1.01 -12.71 -18.93
CA TYR A 139 -0.15 -12.55 -18.06
C TYR A 139 -1.03 -11.36 -18.48
N PRO A 140 -2.37 -11.47 -18.41
CA PRO A 140 -3.23 -10.29 -18.37
C PRO A 140 -2.81 -9.35 -17.24
N LEU A 141 -3.03 -8.05 -17.41
CA LEU A 141 -2.64 -7.03 -16.44
C LEU A 141 -3.89 -6.46 -15.75
N VAL A 142 -3.81 -6.30 -14.43
CA VAL A 142 -4.78 -5.54 -13.65
C VAL A 142 -4.07 -4.33 -13.05
N LEU A 143 -4.53 -3.12 -13.40
CA LEU A 143 -4.09 -1.88 -12.76
C LEU A 143 -4.90 -1.66 -11.47
N LEU A 144 -4.22 -1.44 -10.35
CA LEU A 144 -4.84 -1.09 -9.08
C LEU A 144 -4.57 0.38 -8.79
N LEU A 145 -5.65 1.16 -8.72
CA LEU A 145 -5.60 2.61 -8.56
C LEU A 145 -6.06 2.99 -7.15
N PRO A 146 -5.18 3.56 -6.31
CA PRO A 146 -5.56 4.15 -5.04
C PRO A 146 -6.62 5.24 -5.20
N GLY A 147 -7.43 5.45 -4.16
CA GLY A 147 -8.26 6.64 -4.02
C GLY A 147 -7.51 7.80 -3.39
N LEU A 148 -8.23 8.75 -2.81
CA LEU A 148 -7.65 9.97 -2.21
C LEU A 148 -6.66 9.70 -1.07
N ASP A 149 -6.97 8.72 -0.21
CA ASP A 149 -6.25 8.44 1.03
C ASP A 149 -5.59 7.05 1.06
N SER A 150 -5.79 6.25 0.03
CA SER A 150 -5.06 5.01 -0.24
C SER A 150 -3.70 5.27 -0.89
N THR A 151 -2.82 4.28 -0.82
CA THR A 151 -1.58 4.21 -1.61
C THR A 151 -1.33 2.75 -1.99
N LYS A 152 -0.36 2.49 -2.87
CA LYS A 152 0.01 1.12 -3.27
C LYS A 152 0.37 0.20 -2.08
N GLU A 153 0.77 0.76 -0.92
CA GLU A 153 1.03 0.00 0.31
C GLU A 153 -0.21 -0.72 0.88
N GLU A 154 -1.41 -0.23 0.56
CA GLU A 154 -2.66 -0.83 1.03
C GLU A 154 -3.01 -2.12 0.28
N PHE A 155 -2.42 -2.37 -0.89
CA PHE A 155 -2.98 -3.30 -1.87
C PHE A 155 -2.42 -4.71 -1.85
N PHE A 156 -1.47 -5.06 -0.97
CA PHE A 156 -0.81 -6.37 -1.01
C PHE A 156 -1.79 -7.56 -1.05
N HIS A 157 -2.81 -7.56 -0.18
CA HIS A 157 -3.81 -8.63 -0.12
C HIS A 157 -4.74 -8.61 -1.34
N TRP A 158 -5.10 -7.42 -1.82
CA TRP A 158 -5.97 -7.28 -2.99
C TRP A 158 -5.28 -7.73 -4.28
N GLU A 159 -3.99 -7.38 -4.44
CA GLU A 159 -3.14 -7.88 -5.52
C GLU A 159 -3.11 -9.41 -5.54
N ASN A 160 -3.02 -10.05 -4.37
CA ASN A 160 -3.01 -11.51 -4.26
C ASN A 160 -4.29 -12.18 -4.79
N VAL A 161 -5.44 -11.49 -4.75
CA VAL A 161 -6.70 -11.99 -5.36
C VAL A 161 -6.53 -12.18 -6.87
N PHE A 162 -5.84 -11.26 -7.55
CA PHE A 162 -5.59 -11.34 -8.99
C PHE A 162 -4.42 -12.26 -9.34
N LEU A 163 -3.33 -12.20 -8.57
CA LEU A 163 -2.15 -13.04 -8.77
C LEU A 163 -2.49 -14.53 -8.70
N THR A 164 -3.29 -14.94 -7.70
CA THR A 164 -3.76 -16.33 -7.55
C THR A 164 -4.67 -16.80 -8.70
N ARG A 165 -5.24 -15.87 -9.47
CA ARG A 165 -6.07 -16.15 -10.65
C ARG A 165 -5.30 -16.02 -11.97
N GLY A 166 -3.97 -15.95 -11.91
CA GLY A 166 -3.12 -15.91 -13.10
C GLY A 166 -3.10 -14.55 -13.80
N MET A 167 -3.32 -13.46 -13.08
CA MET A 167 -3.24 -12.09 -13.60
C MET A 167 -2.08 -11.34 -12.92
N ALA A 168 -1.28 -10.63 -13.71
CA ALA A 168 -0.27 -9.71 -13.18
C ALA A 168 -0.96 -8.45 -12.63
N THR A 169 -0.35 -7.81 -11.64
CA THR A 169 -0.88 -6.59 -11.01
C THR A 169 0.11 -5.46 -11.10
N LEU A 170 -0.38 -4.23 -11.30
CA LEU A 170 0.38 -3.01 -11.10
C LEU A 170 -0.41 -2.05 -10.23
N SER A 171 -0.02 -1.93 -8.96
CA SER A 171 -0.47 -0.84 -8.09
C SER A 171 0.33 0.42 -8.37
N LEU A 172 -0.33 1.57 -8.48
CA LEU A 172 0.26 2.83 -8.93
C LEU A 172 -0.04 3.97 -7.95
N ASP A 173 0.99 4.63 -7.43
CA ASP A 173 0.85 5.95 -6.83
C ASP A 173 0.90 6.99 -7.96
N GLY A 174 -0.26 7.44 -8.44
CA GLY A 174 -0.36 8.46 -9.49
C GLY A 174 -0.44 9.89 -8.95
N PRO A 175 -0.86 10.87 -9.77
CA PRO A 175 -0.93 12.27 -9.37
C PRO A 175 -1.68 12.49 -8.05
N GLY A 176 -1.03 13.13 -7.07
CA GLY A 176 -1.62 13.39 -5.75
C GLY A 176 -1.59 12.23 -4.76
N GLN A 177 -1.07 11.06 -5.15
CA GLN A 177 -1.15 9.83 -4.35
C GLN A 177 0.22 9.34 -3.91
N GLY A 178 0.28 8.81 -2.68
CA GLY A 178 1.47 8.18 -2.10
C GLY A 178 2.77 8.94 -2.35
N GLU A 179 3.77 8.25 -2.89
CA GLU A 179 5.08 8.85 -3.17
C GLU A 179 5.03 10.00 -4.18
N THR A 180 4.12 9.92 -5.16
CA THR A 180 3.92 10.96 -6.18
C THR A 180 3.26 12.21 -5.58
N GLY A 181 2.38 12.03 -4.59
CA GLY A 181 1.66 13.09 -3.88
C GLY A 181 2.56 14.06 -3.12
N GLU A 182 3.82 13.68 -2.84
CA GLU A 182 4.81 14.60 -2.26
C GLU A 182 5.29 15.68 -3.24
N ARG A 183 5.16 15.42 -4.54
CA ARG A 183 5.75 16.26 -5.60
C ARG A 183 4.72 16.81 -6.58
N MET A 184 3.52 16.26 -6.58
CA MET A 184 2.44 16.65 -7.49
C MET A 184 1.08 16.53 -6.80
N SER A 185 0.25 17.57 -6.95
CA SER A 185 -1.15 17.54 -6.52
C SER A 185 -2.00 16.62 -7.38
N ILE A 186 -3.14 16.20 -6.85
CA ILE A 186 -4.12 15.41 -7.59
C ILE A 186 -4.58 16.17 -8.85
N ARG A 187 -4.86 15.42 -9.91
CA ARG A 187 -5.32 15.94 -11.20
C ARG A 187 -6.63 15.29 -11.62
N PRO A 188 -7.52 16.02 -12.32
CA PRO A 188 -8.78 15.47 -12.80
C PRO A 188 -8.60 14.55 -14.02
N ASP A 189 -7.52 14.70 -14.79
CA ASP A 189 -7.20 13.91 -15.97
C ASP A 189 -6.27 12.72 -15.63
N TYR A 190 -6.69 11.89 -14.68
CA TYR A 190 -5.90 10.78 -14.15
C TYR A 190 -5.56 9.73 -15.24
N GLU A 191 -6.37 9.62 -16.29
CA GLU A 191 -6.12 8.77 -17.46
C GLU A 191 -4.81 9.12 -18.19
N ALA A 192 -4.31 10.36 -18.06
CA ALA A 192 -3.00 10.74 -18.59
C ALA A 192 -1.87 9.96 -17.91
N ALA A 193 -1.97 9.76 -16.59
CA ALA A 193 -1.01 8.95 -15.84
C ALA A 193 -1.09 7.47 -16.25
N VAL A 194 -2.31 6.95 -16.39
CA VAL A 194 -2.55 5.57 -16.85
C VAL A 194 -1.98 5.34 -18.25
N THR A 195 -2.15 6.29 -19.17
CA THR A 195 -1.61 6.22 -20.53
C THR A 195 -0.08 6.08 -20.50
N VAL A 196 0.61 6.95 -19.77
CA VAL A 196 2.07 6.92 -19.64
C VAL A 196 2.56 5.61 -19.02
N VAL A 197 1.83 5.08 -18.04
CA VAL A 197 2.13 3.78 -17.43
C VAL A 197 2.01 2.66 -18.44
N LEU A 198 0.94 2.60 -19.23
CA LEU A 198 0.75 1.56 -20.24
C LEU A 198 1.81 1.64 -21.35
N ASP A 199 2.18 2.86 -21.76
CA ASP A 199 3.27 3.08 -22.71
C ASP A 199 4.62 2.56 -22.17
N ALA A 200 4.92 2.79 -20.88
CA ALA A 200 6.13 2.28 -20.24
C ALA A 200 6.18 0.74 -20.12
N LEU A 201 5.03 0.06 -20.26
CA LEU A 201 4.94 -1.40 -20.21
C LEU A 201 4.95 -2.06 -21.60
N ARG A 202 4.86 -1.28 -22.69
CA ARG A 202 4.61 -1.77 -24.06
C ARG A 202 5.53 -2.91 -24.48
N ASP A 203 6.81 -2.81 -24.16
CA ASP A 203 7.85 -3.75 -24.61
C ASP A 203 8.13 -4.87 -23.61
N ARG A 204 7.23 -5.11 -22.64
CA ARG A 204 7.37 -6.19 -21.65
C ARG A 204 6.70 -7.48 -22.14
N PRO A 205 7.44 -8.48 -22.66
CA PRO A 205 6.85 -9.69 -23.23
C PRO A 205 6.12 -10.57 -22.20
N ALA A 206 6.42 -10.39 -20.90
CA ALA A 206 5.75 -11.06 -19.80
C ALA A 206 4.32 -10.57 -19.55
N LEU A 207 3.88 -9.50 -20.21
CA LEU A 207 2.54 -8.92 -20.08
C LEU A 207 1.74 -9.08 -21.38
N ASP A 208 0.46 -9.41 -21.25
CA ASP A 208 -0.51 -9.42 -22.33
C ASP A 208 -1.33 -8.13 -22.30
N LEU A 209 -0.76 -7.07 -22.90
CA LEU A 209 -1.40 -5.75 -22.94
C LEU A 209 -2.64 -5.67 -23.85
N ARG A 210 -3.07 -6.79 -24.46
CA ARG A 210 -4.39 -6.90 -25.10
C ARG A 210 -5.50 -7.26 -24.11
N ARG A 211 -5.14 -7.67 -22.89
CA ARG A 211 -6.04 -8.04 -21.80
C ARG A 211 -5.68 -7.26 -20.55
N ILE A 212 -6.15 -6.02 -20.50
CA ILE A 212 -5.94 -5.10 -19.38
C ILE A 212 -7.28 -4.86 -18.69
N GLY A 213 -7.31 -5.03 -17.37
CA GLY A 213 -8.37 -4.55 -16.50
C GLY A 213 -7.86 -3.45 -15.58
N ALA A 214 -8.77 -2.68 -15.01
CA ALA A 214 -8.47 -1.70 -13.98
C ALA A 214 -9.47 -1.82 -12.84
N VAL A 215 -8.99 -1.54 -11.64
CA VAL A 215 -9.78 -1.53 -10.41
C VAL A 215 -9.32 -0.33 -9.60
N GLY A 216 -10.26 0.51 -9.20
CA GLY A 216 -10.03 1.66 -8.33
C GLY A 216 -10.73 1.46 -6.99
N VAL A 217 -10.17 2.05 -5.93
CA VAL A 217 -10.88 2.20 -4.66
C VAL A 217 -11.27 3.65 -4.48
N SER A 218 -12.57 3.92 -4.36
CA SER A 218 -13.10 5.27 -4.11
C SER A 218 -12.85 6.26 -5.27
N LEU A 219 -12.15 7.36 -5.01
CA LEU A 219 -12.06 8.60 -5.82
C LEU A 219 -11.57 8.40 -7.26
#